data_AF-A0A6N9Q2H1-F1
#
_entry.id   AF-A0A6N9Q2H1-F1
#
_cell.length_a   1.000
_cell.length_b   1.000
_cell.length_c   1.000
_cell.angle_alpha   90.00
_cell.angle_beta   90.00
_cell.angle_gamma   90.00
#
_symmetry.space_group_name_H-M   'P 1'
#
loop_
_entity.id
_entity.type
_entity.pdbx_description
1 polymer ?
#
loop_
_entity_poly.entity_id
_entity_poly.type
_entity_poly.pdbx_seq_one_letter_code
_entity_poly.pdbx_strand_id
1 'polypeptide(L)'
;MKKWFRGVKYYCIRLFRLKSGAKQISLGFSLGFIPCWFPTFGIGPMLSIALAKIFKVNMVATIIAASLGSFIWPVLFIGNYQIGEWLFFRLEHMDALSMTYDFMIGAVINSILSSVILYFVLYFLFKRYRITILKKMKTKKA
;
A
#
# COMPACT_ATOMS: atom_id res chain seq x y z
N MET A 1 -18.79 -17.26 -6.11
CA MET A 1 -17.88 -16.23 -5.53
C MET A 1 -18.55 -14.87 -5.60
N LYS A 2 -18.68 -14.15 -4.48
CA LYS A 2 -19.19 -12.76 -4.46
C LYS A 2 -18.40 -11.87 -5.45
N LYS A 3 -19.05 -10.93 -6.13
CA LYS A 3 -18.51 -10.11 -7.24
C LYS A 3 -17.16 -9.45 -6.91
N TRP A 4 -17.00 -9.00 -5.68
CA TRP A 4 -15.78 -8.33 -5.19
C TRP A 4 -14.54 -9.22 -5.09
N PHE A 5 -14.69 -10.49 -4.72
CA PHE A 5 -13.58 -11.44 -4.67
C PHE A 5 -12.96 -11.69 -6.04
N ARG A 6 -13.74 -11.53 -7.11
CA ARG A 6 -13.26 -11.66 -8.50
C ARG A 6 -12.30 -10.52 -8.86
N GLY A 7 -12.60 -9.30 -8.40
CA GLY A 7 -11.76 -8.12 -8.61
C GLY A 7 -10.41 -8.27 -7.93
N VAL A 8 -10.40 -8.59 -6.63
CA VAL A 8 -9.16 -8.84 -5.87
C VAL A 8 -8.32 -9.95 -6.52
N LYS A 9 -8.94 -11.08 -6.86
CA LYS A 9 -8.25 -12.19 -7.56
C LYS A 9 -7.62 -11.72 -8.87
N TYR A 10 -8.32 -10.92 -9.66
CA TYR A 10 -7.80 -10.38 -10.93
C TYR A 10 -6.54 -9.53 -10.72
N TYR A 11 -6.55 -8.58 -9.78
CA TYR A 11 -5.38 -7.73 -9.51
C TYR A 11 -4.21 -8.53 -8.94
N CYS A 12 -4.47 -9.50 -8.05
CA CYS A 12 -3.42 -10.41 -7.56
C CYS A 12 -2.78 -11.19 -8.72
N ILE A 13 -3.58 -11.81 -9.60
CA ILE A 13 -3.05 -12.54 -10.76
C ILE A 13 -2.22 -11.62 -11.66
N ARG A 14 -2.71 -10.41 -11.92
CA ARG A 14 -2.00 -9.41 -12.75
C ARG A 14 -0.65 -9.05 -12.13
N LEU A 15 -0.61 -8.81 -10.82
CA LEU A 15 0.61 -8.50 -10.08
C LEU A 15 1.64 -9.65 -10.16
N PHE A 16 1.22 -10.90 -9.89
CA PHE A 16 2.13 -12.06 -9.90
C PHE A 16 2.61 -12.46 -11.30
N ARG A 17 1.92 -12.05 -12.37
CA ARG A 17 2.33 -12.28 -13.77
C ARG A 17 3.29 -11.23 -14.33
N LEU A 18 3.57 -10.14 -13.62
CA LEU A 18 4.55 -9.14 -14.06
C LEU A 18 5.90 -9.79 -14.32
N LYS A 19 6.56 -9.47 -15.44
CA LYS A 19 7.85 -10.09 -15.84
C LYS A 19 9.06 -9.59 -15.02
N SER A 20 8.94 -8.44 -14.37
CA SER A 20 10.01 -7.82 -13.56
C SER A 20 10.47 -8.70 -12.39
N GLY A 21 11.68 -8.42 -11.91
CA GLY A 21 12.24 -9.08 -10.73
C GLY A 21 11.48 -8.74 -9.45
N ALA A 22 11.55 -9.63 -8.45
CA ALA A 22 10.84 -9.50 -7.18
C ALA A 22 11.12 -8.15 -6.48
N LYS A 23 12.39 -7.72 -6.47
CA LYS A 23 12.82 -6.43 -5.88
C LYS A 23 12.14 -5.22 -6.55
N GLN A 24 12.05 -5.21 -7.88
CA GLN A 24 11.42 -4.10 -8.60
C GLN A 24 9.90 -4.03 -8.35
N ILE A 25 9.25 -5.19 -8.24
CA ILE A 25 7.81 -5.27 -7.97
C ILE A 25 7.52 -4.87 -6.53
N SER A 26 8.27 -5.39 -5.55
CA SER A 26 8.06 -5.10 -4.13
C SER A 26 8.34 -3.62 -3.81
N LEU A 27 9.43 -3.07 -4.34
CA LEU A 27 9.76 -1.66 -4.17
C LEU A 27 8.75 -0.76 -4.88
N GLY A 28 8.35 -1.10 -6.11
CA GLY A 28 7.33 -0.38 -6.85
C GLY A 28 5.99 -0.34 -6.12
N PHE A 29 5.55 -1.47 -5.57
CA PHE A 29 4.33 -1.55 -4.79
C PHE A 29 4.42 -0.70 -3.51
N SER A 30 5.53 -0.81 -2.76
CA SER A 30 5.70 -0.10 -1.50
C SER A 30 5.71 1.42 -1.71
N LEU A 31 6.48 1.90 -2.69
CA LEU A 31 6.52 3.32 -3.05
C LEU A 31 5.16 3.84 -3.55
N GLY A 32 4.41 3.02 -4.28
CA GLY A 32 3.07 3.38 -4.74
C GLY A 32 2.02 3.42 -3.63
N PHE A 33 2.32 2.86 -2.45
CA PHE A 33 1.41 2.86 -1.32
C PHE A 33 1.65 4.03 -0.35
N ILE A 34 2.85 4.62 -0.36
CA ILE A 34 3.23 5.72 0.56
C ILE A 34 2.24 6.89 0.50
N PRO A 35 1.85 7.44 -0.68
CA PRO A 35 0.94 8.59 -0.73
C PRO A 35 -0.46 8.31 -0.18
N CYS A 36 -0.84 7.04 -0.03
CA CYS A 36 -2.14 6.63 0.51
C CYS A 36 -2.25 6.83 2.03
N TRP A 37 -1.15 7.15 2.72
CA TRP A 37 -1.20 7.50 4.14
C TRP A 37 -1.44 8.98 4.39
N PHE A 38 -1.37 9.81 3.35
CA PHE A 38 -1.50 11.25 3.46
C PHE A 38 -2.83 11.72 2.85
N PRO A 39 -3.38 12.86 3.30
CA PRO A 39 -4.55 13.48 2.72
C PRO A 39 -4.16 14.14 1.39
N THR A 40 -4.00 13.32 0.36
CA THR A 40 -3.57 13.75 -0.98
C THR A 40 -4.74 14.13 -1.88
N PHE A 41 -5.99 14.07 -1.39
CA PHE A 41 -7.19 14.58 -2.09
C PHE A 41 -7.27 14.24 -3.58
N GLY A 42 -6.91 13.00 -3.96
CA GLY A 42 -6.99 12.52 -5.34
C GLY A 42 -5.68 12.61 -6.15
N ILE A 43 -4.65 13.33 -5.70
CA ILE A 43 -3.34 13.37 -6.39
C ILE A 43 -2.39 12.22 -5.99
N GLY A 44 -2.79 11.37 -5.04
CA GLY A 44 -2.00 10.23 -4.55
C GLY A 44 -1.43 9.31 -5.66
N PRO A 45 -2.23 8.90 -6.67
CA PRO A 45 -1.72 8.13 -7.80
C PRO A 45 -0.65 8.87 -8.63
N MET A 46 -0.76 10.19 -8.80
CA MET A 46 0.26 10.98 -9.50
C MET A 46 1.58 11.00 -8.72
N LEU A 47 1.50 11.22 -7.40
CA LEU A 47 2.67 11.15 -6.50
C LEU A 47 3.32 9.76 -6.55
N SER A 48 2.50 8.71 -6.57
CA SER A 48 2.96 7.33 -6.69
C SER A 48 3.72 7.09 -7.99
N ILE A 49 3.20 7.58 -9.12
CA ILE A 49 3.85 7.52 -10.44
C ILE A 49 5.15 8.32 -10.45
N ALA A 50 5.17 9.51 -9.84
CA ALA A 50 6.37 10.34 -9.72
C ALA A 50 7.48 9.59 -8.94
N LEU A 51 7.15 9.02 -7.77
CA LEU A 51 8.05 8.17 -7.02
C LEU A 51 8.53 6.98 -7.86
N ALA A 52 7.64 6.33 -8.60
CA ALA A 52 8.04 5.19 -9.43
C ALA A 52 9.06 5.56 -10.53
N LYS A 53 8.93 6.75 -11.12
CA LYS A 53 9.87 7.27 -12.11
C LYS A 53 11.22 7.63 -11.49
N ILE A 54 11.20 8.31 -10.33
CA ILE A 54 12.43 8.72 -9.61
C ILE A 54 13.26 7.48 -9.24
N PHE A 55 12.61 6.47 -8.65
CA PHE A 55 13.28 5.24 -8.21
C PHE A 55 13.42 4.18 -9.31
N LYS A 56 12.95 4.45 -10.54
CA LYS A 56 13.01 3.55 -11.71
C LYS A 56 12.49 2.14 -11.39
N VAL A 57 11.33 2.07 -10.72
CA VAL A 57 10.69 0.82 -10.29
C VAL A 57 9.55 0.39 -11.21
N ASN A 58 8.94 -0.77 -10.94
CA ASN A 58 7.86 -1.28 -11.78
C ASN A 58 6.58 -0.44 -11.64
N MET A 59 6.26 0.32 -12.70
CA MET A 59 5.10 1.21 -12.76
C MET A 59 3.76 0.50 -12.55
N VAL A 60 3.60 -0.72 -13.07
CA VAL A 60 2.32 -1.44 -12.95
C VAL A 60 2.08 -1.87 -11.50
N ALA A 61 3.12 -2.34 -10.81
CA ALA A 61 3.04 -2.67 -9.39
C ALA A 61 2.70 -1.43 -8.54
N THR A 62 3.32 -0.29 -8.86
CA THR A 62 3.02 1.00 -8.23
C THR A 62 1.57 1.43 -8.42
N ILE A 63 1.05 1.39 -9.64
CA ILE A 63 -0.33 1.78 -9.93
C ILE A 63 -1.32 0.86 -9.20
N ILE A 64 -1.05 -0.45 -9.16
CA ILE A 64 -1.88 -1.40 -8.40
C ILE A 64 -1.89 -1.03 -6.91
N ALA A 65 -0.73 -0.71 -6.32
CA ALA A 65 -0.63 -0.29 -4.94
C ALA A 65 -1.40 1.01 -4.66
N ALA A 66 -1.20 2.03 -5.50
CA ALA A 66 -1.89 3.30 -5.41
C ALA A 66 -3.41 3.13 -5.52
N SER A 67 -3.90 2.33 -6.47
CA SER A 67 -5.34 2.06 -6.61
C SER A 67 -5.93 1.35 -5.40
N LEU A 68 -5.20 0.37 -4.83
CA LEU A 68 -5.64 -0.33 -3.61
C LEU A 68 -5.67 0.62 -2.41
N GLY A 69 -4.61 1.42 -2.24
CA GLY A 69 -4.53 2.36 -1.13
C GLY A 69 -5.55 3.49 -1.25
N SER A 70 -5.84 4.00 -2.44
CA SER A 70 -6.92 4.98 -2.66
C SER A 70 -8.30 4.44 -2.26
N PHE A 71 -8.54 3.14 -2.45
CA PHE A 71 -9.79 2.52 -2.03
C PHE A 71 -9.88 2.32 -0.51
N ILE A 72 -8.75 2.01 0.15
CA ILE A 72 -8.67 1.74 1.60
C ILE A 72 -8.39 3.02 2.40
N TRP A 73 -8.19 4.16 1.73
CA TRP A 73 -7.74 5.42 2.33
C TRP A 73 -8.52 5.87 3.59
N PRO A 74 -9.86 5.77 3.67
CA PRO A 74 -10.59 6.15 4.89
C PRO A 74 -10.15 5.36 6.13
N VAL A 75 -9.79 4.08 5.96
CA VAL A 75 -9.29 3.23 7.04
C VAL A 75 -7.87 3.63 7.44
N LEU A 76 -7.02 3.93 6.44
CA LEU A 76 -5.65 4.41 6.68
C LEU A 76 -5.66 5.75 7.44
N PHE A 77 -6.61 6.62 7.10
CA PHE A 77 -6.81 7.91 7.73
C PHE A 77 -7.13 7.78 9.23
N ILE A 78 -8.03 6.88 9.61
CA ILE A 78 -8.34 6.59 11.02
C ILE A 78 -7.10 6.03 11.73
N GLY A 79 -6.35 5.13 11.07
CA GLY A 79 -5.14 4.55 11.63
C GLY A 79 -4.04 5.57 11.94
N ASN A 80 -4.01 6.70 11.23
CA ASN A 80 -3.07 7.78 11.54
C ASN A 80 -3.38 8.47 12.86
N TYR A 81 -4.67 8.78 13.13
CA TYR A 81 -5.08 9.37 14.40
C TYR A 81 -4.75 8.43 15.56
N GLN A 82 -5.11 7.15 15.45
CA GLN A 82 -4.87 6.17 16.50
C GLN A 82 -3.39 6.07 16.90
N ILE A 83 -2.48 6.06 15.92
CA ILE A 83 -1.05 5.94 16.19
C ILE A 83 -0.45 7.27 16.69
N GLY A 84 -0.93 8.39 16.18
CA GLY A 84 -0.56 9.71 16.68
C GLY A 84 -0.92 9.89 18.16
N GLU A 85 -2.19 9.69 18.50
CA GLU A 85 -2.70 9.81 19.87
C GLU A 85 -1.99 8.85 20.84
N TRP A 86 -1.80 7.60 20.40
CA TRP A 86 -1.12 6.59 21.23
C TRP A 86 0.33 6.95 21.55
N LEU A 87 1.04 7.59 20.61
CA LEU A 87 2.45 7.97 20.81
C LEU A 87 2.62 9.08 21.84
N PHE A 88 1.68 10.05 21.88
CA PHE A 88 1.78 11.22 22.75
C PHE A 88 0.99 11.10 24.06
N PHE A 89 0.30 9.97 24.30
CA PHE A 89 -0.53 9.72 25.50
C PHE A 89 -1.42 10.92 25.87
N ARG A 90 -1.93 11.65 24.87
CA ARG A 90 -2.76 12.83 25.09
C ARG A 90 -4.15 12.37 25.52
N LEU A 91 -4.46 12.53 26.81
CA LEU A 91 -5.77 12.18 27.36
C LEU A 91 -6.75 13.36 27.40
N GLU A 92 -6.29 14.62 27.47
CA GLU A 92 -7.19 15.78 27.59
C GLU A 92 -6.58 17.06 26.99
N HIS A 93 -6.96 17.40 25.75
CA HIS A 93 -7.11 18.73 25.12
C HIS A 93 -7.01 18.59 23.59
N MET A 94 -8.17 18.57 22.93
CA MET A 94 -8.32 18.34 21.48
C MET A 94 -8.45 19.68 20.75
N ASP A 95 -7.37 20.43 20.68
CA ASP A 95 -7.31 21.59 19.79
C ASP A 95 -7.10 21.10 18.34
N ALA A 96 -7.62 21.82 17.36
CA ALA A 96 -7.48 21.44 15.94
C ALA A 96 -6.00 21.27 15.52
N LEU A 97 -5.12 22.04 16.16
CA LEU A 97 -3.69 21.99 15.90
C LEU A 97 -3.06 20.68 16.42
N SER A 98 -3.38 20.23 17.63
CA SER A 98 -2.84 18.97 18.17
C SER A 98 -3.32 17.77 17.38
N MET A 99 -4.60 17.74 17.02
CA MET A 99 -5.17 16.70 16.14
C MET A 99 -4.42 16.60 14.80
N THR A 100 -4.07 17.74 14.21
CA THR A 100 -3.32 17.78 12.95
C THR A 100 -1.90 17.22 13.13
N TYR A 101 -1.22 17.58 14.22
CA TYR A 101 0.12 17.06 14.51
C TYR A 101 0.13 15.56 14.75
N ASP A 102 -0.79 15.07 15.59
CA ASP A 102 -0.90 13.64 15.90
C ASP A 102 -1.17 12.84 14.63
N PHE A 103 -2.11 13.30 13.80
CA PHE A 103 -2.39 12.70 12.50
C PHE A 103 -1.19 12.70 11.57
N MET A 104 -0.44 13.81 11.45
CA MET A 104 0.74 13.90 10.59
C MET A 104 1.86 12.95 11.04
N ILE A 105 2.10 12.87 12.35
CA ILE A 105 3.11 11.98 12.91
C ILE A 105 2.70 10.52 12.71
N GLY A 106 1.43 10.20 12.97
CA GLY A 106 0.86 8.90 12.68
C GLY A 106 0.99 8.52 11.19
N ALA A 107 0.70 9.45 10.28
CA ALA A 107 0.84 9.25 8.83
C ALA A 107 2.29 8.94 8.42
N VAL A 108 3.27 9.68 8.95
CA VAL A 108 4.68 9.44 8.68
C VAL A 108 5.09 8.05 9.17
N ILE A 109 4.81 7.73 10.43
CA ILE A 109 5.15 6.44 11.04
C ILE A 109 4.51 5.29 10.26
N ASN A 110 3.22 5.39 9.99
CA ASN A 110 2.48 4.39 9.24
C ASN A 110 2.99 4.21 7.81
N SER A 111 3.33 5.30 7.13
CA SER A 111 3.86 5.23 5.77
C SER A 111 5.21 4.49 5.74
N ILE A 112 6.08 4.74 6.70
CA ILE A 112 7.38 4.08 6.81
C ILE A 112 7.17 2.60 7.15
N LEU A 113 6.46 2.31 8.25
CA LEU A 113 6.22 0.93 8.70
C LEU A 113 5.55 0.08 7.61
N SER A 114 4.46 0.58 7.02
CA SER A 114 3.76 -0.13 5.96
C SER A 114 4.64 -0.34 4.72
N SER A 115 5.45 0.65 4.31
CA SER A 115 6.33 0.50 3.15
C SER A 115 7.39 -0.59 3.37
N VAL A 116 7.97 -0.66 4.57
CA VAL A 116 8.95 -1.68 4.95
C VAL A 116 8.29 -3.06 4.98
N ILE A 117 7.14 -3.17 5.65
CA ILE A 117 6.38 -4.42 5.76
C ILE A 117 5.96 -4.91 4.37
N LEU A 118 5.35 -4.06 3.55
CA LEU A 118 4.91 -4.39 2.19
C LEU A 118 6.08 -4.81 1.31
N TYR A 119 7.23 -4.14 1.42
CA TYR A 119 8.42 -4.49 0.67
C TYR A 119 8.86 -5.92 0.99
N PHE A 120 9.04 -6.26 2.28
CA PHE A 120 9.51 -7.58 2.67
C PHE A 120 8.49 -8.68 2.39
N VAL A 121 7.21 -8.45 2.70
CA VAL A 121 6.13 -9.40 2.44
C VAL A 121 6.04 -9.70 0.94
N LEU A 122 5.99 -8.68 0.08
CA LEU A 122 5.92 -8.90 -1.36
C LEU A 122 7.20 -9.48 -1.91
N TYR A 123 8.38 -9.03 -1.45
CA TYR A 123 9.64 -9.60 -1.86
C TYR A 123 9.69 -11.10 -1.58
N PHE A 124 9.30 -11.53 -0.37
CA PHE A 124 9.25 -12.93 0.02
C PHE A 124 8.24 -13.73 -0.80
N LEU A 125 7.02 -13.19 -0.99
CA LEU A 125 5.98 -13.82 -1.80
C LEU A 125 6.42 -14.01 -3.26
N PHE A 126 7.04 -13.00 -3.87
CA PHE A 126 7.53 -13.07 -5.25
C PHE A 126 8.78 -13.92 -5.41
N LYS A 127 9.67 -13.94 -4.42
CA LYS A 127 10.89 -14.75 -4.47
C LYS A 127 10.59 -16.23 -4.24
N ARG A 128 9.75 -16.57 -3.26
CA ARG A 128 9.52 -17.95 -2.82
C ARG A 128 8.32 -18.62 -3.47
N TYR A 129 7.24 -17.88 -3.73
CA TYR A 129 5.94 -18.49 -4.04
C TYR A 129 5.36 -18.12 -5.41
N ARG A 130 6.06 -17.32 -6.23
CA ARG A 130 5.52 -16.82 -7.51
C ARG A 130 4.93 -17.91 -8.41
N ILE A 131 5.67 -18.99 -8.65
CA ILE A 131 5.20 -20.08 -9.53
C ILE A 131 4.05 -20.85 -8.86
N THR A 132 4.15 -21.13 -7.56
CA THR A 132 3.14 -21.87 -6.80
C THR A 132 1.81 -21.13 -6.71
N ILE A 133 1.84 -19.82 -6.44
CA ILE A 133 0.65 -18.96 -6.39
C ILE A 133 0.02 -18.90 -7.79
N LEU A 134 0.80 -18.72 -8.85
CA LEU A 134 0.29 -18.72 -10.24
C LEU A 134 -0.37 -20.06 -10.61
N LYS A 135 0.22 -21.20 -10.22
CA LYS A 135 -0.37 -22.52 -10.44
C LYS A 135 -1.68 -22.68 -9.67
N LYS A 136 -1.70 -22.39 -8.35
CA LYS A 136 -2.91 -22.48 -7.50
C LYS A 136 -4.04 -21.56 -7.98
N MET A 137 -3.71 -20.37 -8.49
CA MET A 137 -4.71 -19.44 -9.02
C MET A 137 -5.31 -19.90 -10.36
N LYS A 138 -4.57 -20.68 -11.16
CA LYS A 138 -5.04 -21.31 -12.41
C LYS A 138 -5.86 -22.57 -12.16
N THR A 139 -5.51 -23.40 -11.18
CA THR A 139 -6.24 -24.65 -10.86
C THR A 139 -7.58 -24.41 -10.17
N LYS A 140 -7.83 -23.25 -9.55
CA LYS A 140 -9.19 -22.81 -9.16
C LYS A 140 -10.01 -22.34 -10.37
N LYS A 141 -10.11 -23.20 -11.38
CA LYS A 141 -11.05 -23.13 -12.50
C LYS A 141 -12.04 -24.30 -12.32
N ALA A 142 -12.92 -24.13 -11.34
CA ALA A 142 -14.22 -24.80 -11.19
C ALA A 142 -15.03 -23.89 -10.26
#